data_AF-A0A7R9W4L5-F1
#
_entry.id   AF-A0A7R9W4L5-F1
#
_cell.length_a   1.000
_cell.length_b   1.000
_cell.length_c   1.000
_cell.angle_alpha   90.00
_cell.angle_beta   90.00
_cell.angle_gamma   90.00
#
_symmetry.space_group_name_H-M   'P 1'
#
loop_
_entity.id
_entity.type
_entity.pdbx_description
1 polymer ?
#
loop_
_entity_poly.entity_id
_entity_poly.type
_entity_poly.pdbx_seq_one_letter_code
_entity_poly.pdbx_strand_id
1 'polypeptide(L)'
;AETLLRKARELAAQAAAAEESLRAELCDKKEKLDKETDAFVNRIFPQAGDGFSGLVDRLRAERPSTDMLRRVIERLHEREIAAQGLQHVESSSDVDHTKFEVVAERDEEEMKRVEGLIDQIIDAAAALDKERMEAKLKRGEGGVRHHAEVMHWTEGDVAKVLRDKVARMRREHDEQFQKRLQSFYDAAKKKDQK
;
A
#
# COMPACT_ATOMS: atom_id res chain seq x y z
N ALA A 1 -13.75 36.30 -33.49
CA ALA A 1 -12.74 35.26 -33.19
C ALA A 1 -12.12 35.45 -31.80
N GLU A 2 -11.71 36.66 -31.42
CA GLU A 2 -11.06 36.92 -30.12
C GLU A 2 -11.94 36.67 -28.89
N THR A 3 -13.24 36.98 -28.96
CA THR A 3 -14.18 36.72 -27.85
C THR A 3 -14.37 35.22 -27.56
N LEU A 4 -14.29 34.37 -28.59
CA LEU A 4 -14.33 32.92 -28.44
C LEU A 4 -13.02 32.39 -27.86
N LEU A 5 -11.88 32.92 -28.28
CA LEU A 5 -10.57 32.57 -27.71
C LEU A 5 -10.45 33.00 -26.24
N ARG A 6 -10.99 34.15 -25.87
CA ARG A 6 -11.03 34.61 -24.47
C ARG A 6 -11.88 33.69 -23.61
N LYS A 7 -13.09 33.34 -24.07
CA LYS A 7 -13.94 32.35 -23.39
C LYS A 7 -13.28 30.96 -23.30
N ALA A 8 -12.57 30.52 -24.34
CA ALA A 8 -11.84 29.26 -24.30
C ALA A 8 -10.72 29.26 -23.25
N ARG A 9 -9.98 30.37 -23.12
CA ARG A 9 -8.95 30.54 -22.08
C ARG A 9 -9.56 30.59 -20.67
N GLU A 10 -10.68 31.30 -20.51
CA GLU A 10 -11.42 31.35 -19.23
C GLU A 10 -11.92 29.96 -18.82
N LEU A 11 -12.49 29.18 -19.75
CA LEU A 11 -12.94 27.80 -19.48
C LEU A 11 -11.76 26.87 -19.16
N ALA A 12 -10.64 26.99 -19.86
CA ALA A 12 -9.43 26.21 -19.57
C ALA A 12 -8.86 26.53 -18.18
N ALA A 13 -8.84 27.80 -17.80
CA ALA A 13 -8.40 28.21 -16.47
C ALA A 13 -9.35 27.72 -15.37
N GLN A 14 -10.66 27.74 -15.60
CA GLN A 14 -11.65 27.19 -14.68
C GLN A 14 -11.54 25.68 -14.53
N ALA A 15 -11.30 24.96 -15.63
CA ALA A 15 -11.06 23.51 -15.59
C ALA A 15 -9.77 23.18 -14.81
N ALA A 16 -8.69 23.92 -15.05
CA ALA A 16 -7.43 23.74 -14.32
C ALA A 16 -7.59 24.00 -12.82
N ALA A 17 -8.29 25.08 -12.43
CA ALA A 17 -8.57 25.39 -11.03
C ALA A 17 -9.48 24.34 -10.36
N ALA A 18 -10.46 23.81 -11.08
CA ALA A 18 -11.32 22.74 -10.59
C ALA A 18 -10.54 21.42 -10.42
N GLU A 19 -9.65 21.09 -11.37
CA GLU A 19 -8.76 19.93 -11.24
C GLU A 19 -7.80 20.08 -10.06
N GLU A 20 -7.22 21.26 -9.85
CA GLU A 20 -6.32 21.53 -8.73
C GLU A 20 -7.04 21.42 -7.39
N SER A 21 -8.24 21.99 -7.28
CA SER A 21 -9.10 21.84 -6.09
C SER A 21 -9.45 20.38 -5.83
N LEU A 22 -9.81 19.62 -6.86
CA LEU A 22 -10.12 18.20 -6.73
C LEU A 22 -8.89 17.39 -6.29
N ARG A 23 -7.71 17.69 -6.86
CA ARG A 23 -6.45 17.05 -6.46
C ARG A 23 -6.11 17.35 -5.00
N ALA A 24 -6.24 18.61 -4.57
CA ALA A 24 -6.01 19.01 -3.18
C ALA A 24 -6.96 18.26 -2.22
N GLU A 25 -8.26 18.21 -2.52
CA GLU A 25 -9.22 17.45 -1.71
C GLU A 25 -8.91 15.94 -1.64
N LEU A 26 -8.46 15.35 -2.76
CA LEU A 26 -8.10 13.93 -2.80
C LEU A 26 -6.82 13.67 -1.99
N CYS A 27 -5.84 14.57 -2.03
CA CYS A 27 -4.64 14.49 -1.19
C CYS A 27 -5.02 14.57 0.29
N ASP A 28 -5.85 15.53 0.69
CA ASP A 28 -6.30 15.68 2.08
C ASP A 28 -7.06 14.45 2.59
N LYS A 29 -7.93 13.87 1.74
CA LYS A 29 -8.66 12.64 2.05
C LYS A 29 -7.70 11.47 2.22
N LYS A 30 -6.71 11.34 1.32
CA LYS A 30 -5.68 10.29 1.42
C LYS A 30 -4.89 10.45 2.72
N GLU A 31 -4.39 11.64 3.03
CA GLU A 31 -3.60 11.88 4.24
C GLU A 31 -4.36 11.55 5.53
N LYS A 32 -5.66 11.86 5.59
CA LYS A 32 -6.49 11.51 6.73
C LYS A 32 -6.61 9.99 6.91
N LEU A 33 -6.87 9.28 5.81
CA LEU A 33 -6.95 7.82 5.82
C LEU A 33 -5.61 7.18 6.19
N ASP A 34 -4.50 7.72 5.69
CA ASP A 34 -3.16 7.24 6.02
C ASP A 34 -2.86 7.44 7.50
N LYS A 35 -3.19 8.61 8.07
CA LYS A 35 -3.05 8.90 9.50
C LYS A 35 -3.90 7.97 10.38
N GLU A 36 -5.14 7.70 9.97
CA GLU A 36 -6.02 6.73 10.66
C GLU A 36 -5.43 5.31 10.62
N THR A 37 -4.87 4.92 9.47
CA THR A 37 -4.24 3.61 9.27
C THR A 37 -2.98 3.48 10.11
N ASP A 38 -2.13 4.51 10.15
CA ASP A 38 -0.92 4.54 10.97
C ASP A 38 -1.25 4.52 12.47
N ALA A 39 -2.32 5.21 12.89
CA ALA A 39 -2.81 5.14 14.27
C ALA A 39 -3.29 3.73 14.64
N PHE A 40 -3.92 3.02 13.72
CA PHE A 40 -4.30 1.62 13.91
C PHE A 40 -3.07 0.72 13.99
N VAL A 41 -2.08 0.88 13.10
CA VAL A 41 -0.80 0.16 13.14
C VAL A 41 -0.13 0.30 14.51
N ASN A 42 -0.02 1.52 15.03
CA ASN A 42 0.58 1.77 16.34
C ASN A 42 -0.18 1.11 17.50
N ARG A 43 -1.49 0.87 17.33
CA ARG A 43 -2.31 0.18 18.32
C ARG A 43 -2.10 -1.33 18.30
N ILE A 44 -1.97 -1.94 17.11
CA ILE A 44 -1.74 -3.38 16.97
C ILE A 44 -0.26 -3.76 17.16
N PHE A 45 0.67 -2.82 16.97
CA PHE A 45 2.10 -2.96 17.20
C PHE A 45 2.62 -1.91 18.19
N PRO A 46 2.37 -2.08 19.49
CA PRO A 46 2.90 -1.18 20.51
C PRO A 46 4.41 -1.34 20.63
N GLN A 47 5.11 -0.23 20.89
CA GLN A 47 6.57 -0.18 21.02
C GLN A 47 7.14 -1.08 22.14
N ALA A 48 6.31 -1.44 23.13
CA ALA A 48 6.72 -2.26 24.28
C ALA A 48 6.75 -3.78 23.99
N GLY A 49 6.45 -4.22 22.76
CA GLY A 49 6.76 -5.57 22.26
C GLY A 49 6.25 -6.73 23.13
N ASP A 50 4.99 -7.10 22.96
CA ASP A 50 4.38 -8.27 23.61
C ASP A 50 4.32 -9.52 22.71
N GLY A 51 5.12 -9.51 21.65
CA GLY A 51 5.35 -10.65 20.78
C GLY A 51 4.14 -11.07 19.94
N PHE A 52 4.28 -12.20 19.25
CA PHE A 52 3.27 -12.73 18.33
C PHE A 52 1.93 -13.04 19.02
N SER A 53 1.96 -13.56 20.25
CA SER A 53 0.73 -13.86 21.02
C SER A 53 -0.07 -12.60 21.35
N GLY A 54 0.60 -11.51 21.75
CA GLY A 54 -0.04 -10.23 22.02
C GLY A 54 -0.69 -9.62 20.77
N LEU A 55 -0.04 -9.79 19.60
CA LEU A 55 -0.62 -9.40 18.31
C LEU A 55 -1.91 -10.18 18.00
N VAL A 56 -1.89 -11.51 18.14
CA VAL A 56 -3.07 -12.37 17.91
C VAL A 56 -4.22 -11.97 18.84
N ASP A 57 -3.95 -11.71 20.11
CA ASP A 57 -4.98 -11.32 21.09
C ASP A 57 -5.57 -9.94 20.81
N ARG A 58 -4.74 -8.94 20.44
CA ARG A 58 -5.23 -7.62 20.03
C ARG A 58 -6.09 -7.69 18.79
N LEU A 59 -5.64 -8.44 17.81
CA LEU A 59 -6.39 -8.69 16.60
C LEU A 59 -7.74 -9.36 16.92
N ARG A 60 -7.74 -10.38 17.79
CA ARG A 60 -8.95 -11.03 18.28
C ARG A 60 -9.91 -10.05 18.99
N ALA A 61 -9.38 -9.08 19.74
CA ALA A 61 -10.15 -8.09 20.49
C ALA A 61 -10.73 -6.97 19.58
N GLU A 62 -9.90 -6.37 18.73
CA GLU A 62 -10.29 -5.28 17.83
C GLU A 62 -11.19 -5.77 16.67
N ARG A 63 -11.03 -7.03 16.24
CA ARG A 63 -11.75 -7.64 15.11
C ARG A 63 -11.81 -6.72 13.87
N PRO A 64 -10.65 -6.29 13.35
CA PRO A 64 -10.61 -5.44 12.17
C PRO A 64 -11.32 -6.11 10.98
N SER A 65 -11.94 -5.29 10.13
CA SER A 65 -12.46 -5.78 8.85
C SER A 65 -11.32 -6.20 7.93
N THR A 66 -11.60 -7.11 7.00
CA THR A 66 -10.63 -7.53 5.98
C THR A 66 -10.14 -6.34 5.15
N ASP A 67 -11.01 -5.36 4.88
CA ASP A 67 -10.63 -4.13 4.19
C ASP A 67 -9.67 -3.26 5.00
N MET A 68 -9.85 -3.17 6.32
CA MET A 68 -8.91 -2.45 7.19
C MET A 68 -7.54 -3.13 7.18
N LEU A 69 -7.49 -4.46 7.28
CA LEU A 69 -6.23 -5.21 7.20
C LEU A 69 -5.55 -5.04 5.83
N ARG A 70 -6.32 -5.02 4.73
CA ARG A 70 -5.76 -4.73 3.40
C ARG A 70 -5.14 -3.34 3.33
N ARG A 71 -5.81 -2.30 3.84
CA ARG A 71 -5.28 -0.93 3.89
C ARG A 71 -4.01 -0.84 4.74
N VAL A 72 -3.99 -1.53 5.88
CA VAL A 72 -2.81 -1.60 6.73
C VAL A 72 -1.63 -2.21 5.98
N ILE A 73 -1.82 -3.33 5.28
CA ILE A 73 -0.74 -3.94 4.49
C ILE A 73 -0.31 -3.03 3.35
N GLU A 74 -1.24 -2.39 2.62
CA GLU A 74 -0.92 -1.40 1.58
C GLU A 74 -0.05 -0.27 2.15
N ARG A 75 -0.45 0.28 3.30
CA ARG A 75 0.28 1.36 3.97
C ARG A 75 1.66 0.93 4.46
N LEU A 76 1.78 -0.25 5.06
CA LEU A 76 3.07 -0.81 5.49
C LEU A 76 3.98 -1.03 4.29
N HIS A 77 3.45 -1.55 3.19
CA HIS A 77 4.22 -1.75 1.96
C HIS A 77 4.70 -0.42 1.35
N GLU A 78 3.84 0.61 1.30
CA GLU A 78 4.24 1.95 0.88
C GLU A 78 5.37 2.51 1.76
N ARG A 79 5.32 2.28 3.08
CA ARG A 79 6.36 2.69 4.03
C ARG A 79 7.66 1.91 3.86
N GLU A 80 7.60 0.60 3.61
CA GLU A 80 8.79 -0.21 3.28
C GLU A 80 9.47 0.31 2.02
N ILE A 81 8.71 0.57 0.95
CA ILE A 81 9.24 1.13 -0.31
C ILE A 81 9.86 2.51 -0.08
N ALA A 82 9.20 3.36 0.73
CA ALA A 82 9.72 4.67 1.11
C ALA A 82 11.07 4.55 1.82
N ALA A 83 11.13 3.69 2.84
CA ALA A 83 12.31 3.50 3.68
C ALA A 83 13.47 2.84 2.91
N GLN A 84 13.17 2.01 1.91
CA GLN A 84 14.17 1.47 0.98
C GLN A 84 14.71 2.51 -0.01
N GLY A 85 14.13 3.71 -0.07
CA GLY A 85 14.48 4.76 -1.02
C GLY A 85 13.94 4.53 -2.43
N LEU A 86 13.19 3.45 -2.67
CA LEU A 86 12.73 3.04 -4.01
C LEU A 86 11.56 3.89 -4.56
N GLN A 87 11.11 4.90 -3.81
CA GLN A 87 10.05 5.80 -4.25
C GLN A 87 10.43 6.68 -5.43
N HIS A 88 11.70 7.13 -5.52
CA HIS A 88 12.14 8.09 -6.53
C HIS A 88 13.50 7.74 -7.14
N VAL A 89 13.53 7.62 -8.46
CA VAL A 89 14.76 7.45 -9.26
C VAL A 89 14.88 8.67 -10.15
N GLU A 90 15.95 9.45 -9.99
CA GLU A 90 16.26 10.55 -10.90
C GLU A 90 17.30 10.08 -11.90
N SER A 91 17.16 10.57 -13.12
CA SER A 91 18.19 10.44 -14.14
C SER A 91 19.19 11.58 -13.97
N SER A 92 20.41 11.26 -13.53
CA SER A 92 21.53 12.18 -13.66
C SER A 92 22.14 11.99 -15.06
N SER A 93 22.04 13.02 -15.90
CA SER A 93 22.75 13.03 -17.17
C SER A 93 24.16 13.57 -16.95
N ASP A 94 25.15 12.67 -16.90
CA ASP A 94 26.56 13.04 -16.99
C ASP A 94 26.98 13.10 -18.46
N VAL A 95 28.04 13.85 -18.78
CA VAL A 95 28.39 14.31 -20.14
C VAL A 95 28.56 13.17 -21.17
N ASP A 96 28.85 11.94 -20.73
CA ASP A 96 29.02 10.75 -21.59
C ASP A 96 28.14 9.54 -21.19
N HIS A 97 27.32 9.64 -20.13
CA HIS A 97 26.49 8.52 -19.67
C HIS A 97 25.36 8.98 -18.75
N THR A 98 24.16 8.41 -18.95
CA THR A 98 23.05 8.59 -18.01
C THR A 98 23.25 7.63 -16.84
N LYS A 99 23.57 8.15 -15.66
CA LYS A 99 23.60 7.38 -14.40
C LYS A 99 22.28 7.60 -13.68
N PHE A 100 21.67 6.50 -13.24
CA PHE A 100 20.41 6.53 -12.50
C PHE A 100 20.72 6.25 -11.05
N GLU A 101 20.46 7.23 -10.20
CA GLU A 101 20.71 7.12 -8.77
C GLU A 101 19.37 7.18 -8.03
N VAL A 102 19.26 6.33 -7.01
CA VAL A 102 18.14 6.36 -6.06
C VAL A 102 18.28 7.66 -5.27
N VAL A 103 17.29 8.54 -5.35
CA VAL A 103 17.41 9.91 -4.80
C VAL A 103 17.04 10.01 -3.34
N ALA A 104 16.26 9.05 -2.85
CA ALA A 104 15.91 8.99 -1.45
C ALA A 104 16.97 8.17 -0.68
N GLU A 105 17.53 8.78 0.37
CA GLU A 105 18.37 8.08 1.33
C GLU A 105 17.56 6.97 2.03
N ARG A 106 18.21 5.83 2.23
CA ARG A 106 17.60 4.69 2.94
C ARG A 106 17.40 5.04 4.40
N ASP A 107 16.16 5.00 4.87
CA ASP A 107 15.82 5.16 6.28
C ASP A 107 15.94 3.80 6.99
N GLU A 108 17.10 3.55 7.60
CA GLU A 108 17.34 2.29 8.32
C GLU A 108 16.51 2.14 9.60
N GLU A 109 16.12 3.25 10.23
CA GLU A 109 15.30 3.23 11.45
C GLU A 109 13.87 2.83 11.11
N GLU A 110 13.29 3.44 10.08
CA GLU A 110 11.96 3.10 9.59
C GLU A 110 11.92 1.69 9.01
N MET A 111 12.96 1.27 8.29
CA MET A 111 13.08 -0.12 7.84
C MET A 111 12.99 -1.10 9.01
N LYS A 112 13.76 -0.89 10.08
CA LYS A 112 13.69 -1.77 11.28
C LYS A 112 12.33 -1.75 11.96
N ARG A 113 11.58 -0.64 11.87
CA ARG A 113 10.23 -0.54 12.44
C ARG A 113 9.19 -1.30 11.64
N VAL A 114 9.29 -1.29 10.32
CA VAL A 114 8.25 -1.79 9.42
C VAL A 114 8.55 -3.21 8.90
N GLU A 115 9.82 -3.59 8.83
CA GLU A 115 10.27 -4.88 8.33
C GLU A 115 9.61 -6.05 9.08
N GLY A 116 8.99 -6.95 8.31
CA GLY A 116 8.36 -8.15 8.84
C GLY A 116 6.99 -7.92 9.50
N LEU A 117 6.51 -6.67 9.64
CA LEU A 117 5.17 -6.41 10.19
C LEU A 117 4.08 -7.01 9.30
N ILE A 118 4.24 -6.93 7.97
CA ILE A 118 3.30 -7.52 7.01
C ILE A 118 3.19 -9.04 7.23
N ASP A 119 4.32 -9.72 7.35
CA ASP A 119 4.37 -11.17 7.54
C ASP A 119 3.79 -11.56 8.91
N GLN A 120 4.08 -10.78 9.97
CA GLN A 120 3.49 -10.97 11.30
C GLN A 120 1.95 -10.83 11.29
N ILE A 121 1.40 -9.86 10.55
CA ILE A 121 -0.06 -9.72 10.39
C ILE A 121 -0.63 -10.95 9.67
N ILE A 122 0.02 -11.42 8.60
CA ILE A 122 -0.43 -12.59 7.83
C ILE A 122 -0.42 -13.85 8.70
N ASP A 123 0.63 -14.05 9.48
CA ASP A 123 0.77 -15.21 10.35
C ASP A 123 -0.23 -15.17 11.51
N ALA A 124 -0.45 -14.01 12.10
CA ALA A 124 -1.47 -13.83 13.14
C ALA A 124 -2.89 -14.04 12.59
N ALA A 125 -3.16 -13.54 11.37
CA ALA A 125 -4.41 -13.81 10.67
C ALA A 125 -4.59 -15.31 10.38
N ALA A 126 -3.51 -16.02 10.00
CA ALA A 126 -3.57 -17.45 9.73
C ALA A 126 -3.85 -18.27 10.99
N ALA A 127 -3.30 -17.86 12.14
CA ALA A 127 -3.60 -18.47 13.43
C ALA A 127 -5.09 -18.32 13.78
N LEU A 128 -5.64 -17.11 13.62
CA LEU A 128 -7.06 -16.83 13.88
C LEU A 128 -7.99 -17.55 12.90
N ASP A 129 -7.64 -17.62 11.62
CA ASP A 129 -8.36 -18.37 10.60
C ASP A 129 -8.42 -19.86 10.97
N LYS A 130 -7.29 -20.45 11.40
CA LYS A 130 -7.20 -21.84 11.83
C LYS A 130 -8.08 -22.12 13.05
N GLU A 131 -7.96 -21.31 14.10
CA GLU A 131 -8.80 -21.42 15.31
C GLU A 131 -10.30 -21.38 14.96
N ARG A 132 -10.66 -20.51 14.01
CA ARG A 132 -12.04 -20.33 13.60
C ARG A 132 -12.57 -21.49 12.76
N MET A 133 -11.76 -22.01 11.85
CA MET A 133 -12.11 -23.20 11.06
C MET A 133 -12.28 -24.42 11.96
N GLU A 134 -11.40 -24.61 12.93
CA GLU A 134 -11.54 -25.66 13.95
C GLU A 134 -12.82 -25.50 14.79
N ALA A 135 -13.19 -24.27 15.14
CA ALA A 135 -14.44 -23.99 15.84
C ALA A 135 -15.69 -24.29 15.00
N LYS A 136 -15.70 -23.92 13.70
CA LYS A 136 -16.80 -24.25 12.77
C LYS A 136 -16.95 -25.76 12.59
N LEU A 137 -15.82 -26.49 12.47
CA LEU A 137 -15.81 -27.95 12.39
C LEU A 137 -16.41 -28.60 13.64
N LYS A 138 -16.06 -28.12 14.84
CA LYS A 138 -16.61 -28.61 16.11
C LYS A 138 -18.12 -28.35 16.26
N ARG A 139 -18.64 -27.29 15.62
CA ARG A 139 -20.08 -26.94 15.64
C ARG A 139 -20.90 -27.66 14.56
N GLY A 140 -20.26 -28.42 13.66
CA GLY A 140 -20.93 -29.05 12.53
C GLY A 140 -21.38 -28.07 11.43
N GLU A 141 -20.91 -26.82 11.48
CA GLU A 141 -21.24 -25.73 10.55
C GLU A 141 -20.28 -25.69 9.34
N GLY A 142 -19.69 -26.84 8.99
CA GLY A 142 -18.76 -26.98 7.88
C GLY A 142 -19.44 -26.87 6.52
N GLY A 143 -19.96 -25.69 6.16
CA GLY A 143 -20.52 -25.45 4.82
C GLY A 143 -21.47 -24.26 4.67
N VAL A 144 -21.96 -23.66 5.75
CA VAL A 144 -22.94 -22.56 5.64
C VAL A 144 -22.22 -21.22 5.47
N ARG A 145 -22.18 -20.70 4.25
CA ARG A 145 -21.68 -19.35 3.95
C ARG A 145 -22.81 -18.32 4.07
N HIS A 146 -22.86 -17.55 5.15
CA HIS A 146 -23.74 -16.39 5.23
C HIS A 146 -23.09 -15.16 4.56
N HIS A 147 -23.86 -14.35 3.84
CA HIS A 147 -23.35 -13.19 3.10
C HIS A 147 -22.73 -12.10 4.02
N ALA A 148 -23.14 -12.04 5.29
CA ALA A 148 -22.52 -11.22 6.32
C ALA A 148 -21.15 -11.77 6.78
N GLU A 149 -20.87 -13.05 6.52
CA GLU A 149 -19.60 -13.68 6.87
C GLU A 149 -18.47 -13.39 5.87
N VAL A 150 -18.80 -12.88 4.69
CA VAL A 150 -17.83 -12.60 3.61
C VAL A 150 -17.04 -11.30 3.86
N MET A 151 -17.60 -10.37 4.66
CA MET A 151 -17.02 -9.04 4.88
C MET A 151 -16.25 -8.89 6.20
N HIS A 152 -16.30 -9.91 7.06
CA HIS A 152 -15.59 -9.94 8.33
C HIS A 152 -14.63 -11.12 8.37
N TRP A 153 -13.82 -11.22 9.43
CA TRP A 153 -12.89 -12.32 9.71
C TRP A 153 -13.53 -13.72 9.85
N THR A 154 -14.80 -13.82 9.44
CA THR A 154 -15.81 -14.86 9.61
C THR A 154 -15.66 -16.04 8.69
N GLU A 155 -15.03 -15.86 7.54
CA GLU A 155 -14.88 -16.93 6.55
C GLU A 155 -13.69 -17.86 6.81
N GLY A 156 -12.68 -17.42 7.57
CA GLY A 156 -11.47 -18.21 7.85
C GLY A 156 -10.46 -18.24 6.70
N ASP A 157 -10.54 -17.27 5.77
CA ASP A 157 -9.70 -17.18 4.58
C ASP A 157 -8.97 -15.82 4.45
N VAL A 158 -8.92 -15.05 5.55
CA VAL A 158 -8.35 -13.69 5.53
C VAL A 158 -6.85 -13.71 5.29
N ALA A 159 -6.12 -14.64 5.89
CA ALA A 159 -4.68 -14.78 5.67
C ALA A 159 -4.35 -15.06 4.20
N LYS A 160 -5.16 -15.89 3.54
CA LYS A 160 -5.01 -16.18 2.11
C LYS A 160 -5.25 -14.93 1.26
N VAL A 161 -6.32 -14.20 1.54
CA VAL A 161 -6.63 -12.92 0.89
C VAL A 161 -5.50 -11.90 1.05
N LEU A 162 -4.91 -11.80 2.24
CA LEU A 162 -3.81 -10.88 2.51
C LEU A 162 -2.53 -11.31 1.79
N ARG A 163 -2.20 -12.61 1.75
CA ARG A 163 -1.07 -13.14 0.99
C ARG A 163 -1.19 -12.85 -0.52
N ASP A 164 -2.36 -13.11 -1.09
CA ASP A 164 -2.61 -12.84 -2.51
C ASP A 164 -2.46 -11.35 -2.84
N LYS A 165 -2.90 -10.48 -1.93
CA LYS A 165 -2.74 -9.04 -2.05
C LYS A 165 -1.26 -8.61 -1.97
N VAL A 166 -0.49 -9.10 -1.00
CA VAL A 166 0.95 -8.83 -0.89
C VAL A 166 1.70 -9.31 -2.13
N ALA A 167 1.41 -10.52 -2.60
CA ALA A 167 2.03 -11.07 -3.80
C ALA A 167 1.74 -10.20 -5.03
N ARG A 168 0.51 -9.71 -5.17
CA ARG A 168 0.15 -8.77 -6.25
C ARG A 168 0.89 -7.44 -6.11
N MET A 169 0.94 -6.85 -4.92
CA MET A 169 1.63 -5.56 -4.72
C MET A 169 3.12 -5.64 -5.00
N ARG A 170 3.80 -6.70 -4.53
CA ARG A 170 5.21 -6.93 -4.83
C ARG A 170 5.45 -7.05 -6.34
N ARG A 171 4.61 -7.79 -7.06
CA ARG A 171 4.68 -7.89 -8.53
C ARG A 171 4.41 -6.56 -9.22
N GLU A 172 3.36 -5.84 -8.82
CA GLU A 172 3.03 -4.53 -9.39
C GLU A 172 4.18 -3.53 -9.19
N HIS A 173 4.81 -3.54 -8.01
CA HIS A 173 5.97 -2.73 -7.71
C HIS A 173 7.17 -3.12 -8.59
N ASP A 174 7.48 -4.41 -8.71
CA ASP A 174 8.56 -4.91 -9.57
C ASP A 174 8.33 -4.57 -11.05
N GLU A 175 7.09 -4.73 -11.54
CA GLU A 175 6.72 -4.36 -12.91
C GLU A 175 6.77 -2.85 -13.15
N GLN A 176 6.33 -2.04 -12.19
CA GLN A 176 6.44 -0.58 -12.27
C GLN A 176 7.89 -0.14 -12.27
N PHE A 177 8.73 -0.76 -11.43
CA PHE A 177 10.17 -0.51 -11.40
C PHE A 177 10.83 -0.87 -12.74
N GLN A 178 10.53 -2.05 -13.29
CA GLN A 178 11.02 -2.47 -14.60
C GLN A 178 10.53 -1.56 -15.73
N LYS A 179 9.27 -1.14 -15.73
CA LYS A 179 8.74 -0.18 -16.71
C LYS A 179 9.44 1.16 -16.63
N ARG A 180 9.69 1.66 -15.42
CA ARG A 180 10.47 2.89 -15.20
C ARG A 180 11.87 2.73 -15.79
N LEU A 181 12.60 1.67 -15.41
CA LEU A 181 13.92 1.35 -15.98
C LEU A 181 13.90 1.28 -17.52
N GLN A 182 12.93 0.57 -18.10
CA GLN A 182 12.82 0.43 -19.55
C GLN A 182 12.54 1.78 -20.22
N SER A 183 11.63 2.59 -19.67
CA SER A 183 11.34 3.92 -20.21
C SER A 183 12.57 4.84 -20.20
N PHE A 184 13.45 4.66 -19.22
CA PHE A 184 14.72 5.37 -19.12
C PHE A 184 15.76 4.87 -20.14
N TYR A 185 15.91 3.55 -20.32
CA TYR A 185 16.74 2.99 -21.39
C TYR A 185 16.28 3.44 -22.78
N ASP A 186 14.97 3.47 -23.01
CA ASP A 186 14.39 3.93 -24.27
C ASP A 186 14.63 5.44 -24.48
N ALA A 187 14.60 6.25 -23.41
CA ALA A 187 14.93 7.67 -23.45
C ALA A 187 16.43 7.92 -23.73
N ALA A 188 17.32 7.12 -23.12
CA ALA A 188 18.76 7.19 -23.36
C ALA A 188 19.11 6.81 -24.81
N LYS A 189 18.56 5.70 -25.32
CA LYS A 189 18.74 5.30 -26.73
C LYS A 189 18.25 6.36 -27.73
N LYS A 190 17.18 7.08 -27.41
CA LYS A 190 16.68 8.19 -28.24
C LYS A 190 17.58 9.44 -28.20
N LYS A 191 18.34 9.64 -27.12
CA LYS A 191 19.36 10.69 -27.04
C LYS A 191 20.61 10.33 -27.85
N ASP A 192 21.06 9.07 -27.80
CA ASP A 192 22.25 8.61 -28.55
C ASP A 192 22.03 8.50 -30.07
N GLN A 193 20.77 8.47 -30.52
CA GLN A 193 20.38 8.44 -31.94
C GLN A 193 20.16 9.84 -32.56
N LYS A 194 20.39 10.93 -31.82
CA LYS A 194 20.34 12.31 -32.32
C LYS A 194 21.72 12.93 -32.37
#